data_AF-A0A0C9U5L3-F1
#
_entry.id   AF-A0A0C9U5L3-F1
#
_cell.length_a   1.000
_cell.length_b   1.000
_cell.length_c   1.000
_cell.angle_alpha   90.00
_cell.angle_beta   90.00
_cell.angle_gamma   90.00
#
_symmetry.space_group_name_H-M   'P 1'
#
loop_
_entity.id
_entity.type
_entity.pdbx_description
1 polymer ?
#
loop_
_entity_poly.entity_id
_entity_poly.type
_entity_poly.pdbx_seq_one_letter_code
_entity_poly.pdbx_strand_id
1 'polypeptide(L)'
;DVFAPPAVYDGRKNMFAPRELPLGPDGSREVRDFDVNLSDATTRGSPGENTGGRGPKVYKIRLTKVAIIDPEVLQRLGQQSHDNTVLTALTAVNVVTRTEPPMKYPFDVRSFFTDRETRDIGGGLVLWRGYFQLVRPAIGRLLANVDISTGTMYKPDPLLDLCLEFLGRPGQHNILSPRRDMPDWERIRLQRFIPGIRIM
;
A
#
# COMPACT_ATOMS: atom_id res chain seq x y z
N ASP A 1 -2.44 -26.53 -8.87
CA ASP A 1 -2.13 -25.13 -8.53
C ASP A 1 -3.05 -24.68 -7.39
N VAL A 2 -2.50 -24.25 -6.25
CA VAL A 2 -3.30 -24.03 -5.01
C VAL A 2 -4.19 -22.80 -5.15
N PHE A 3 -3.69 -21.74 -5.77
CA PHE A 3 -4.31 -20.41 -5.85
C PHE A 3 -4.86 -20.08 -7.25
N ALA A 4 -5.45 -21.06 -7.94
CA ALA A 4 -6.08 -20.88 -9.24
C ALA A 4 -7.60 -21.13 -9.13
N PRO A 5 -8.48 -20.11 -9.16
CA PRO A 5 -8.21 -18.69 -9.45
C PRO A 5 -7.55 -17.93 -8.28
N PRO A 6 -6.96 -16.74 -8.56
CA PRO A 6 -6.23 -15.95 -7.58
C PRO A 6 -7.07 -15.58 -6.34
N ALA A 7 -6.41 -15.56 -5.19
CA ALA A 7 -6.97 -15.01 -3.96
C ALA A 7 -6.62 -13.53 -3.82
N VAL A 8 -7.45 -12.78 -3.09
CA VAL A 8 -7.23 -11.37 -2.77
C VAL A 8 -6.82 -11.20 -1.31
N TYR A 9 -5.96 -10.24 -1.02
CA TYR A 9 -5.39 -10.02 0.31
C TYR A 9 -5.53 -8.56 0.73
N ASP A 10 -5.85 -8.33 2.00
CA ASP A 10 -6.08 -6.99 2.56
C ASP A 10 -4.80 -6.23 2.95
N GLY A 11 -3.62 -6.82 2.74
CA GLY A 11 -2.33 -6.26 3.16
C GLY A 11 -2.01 -6.48 4.64
N ARG A 12 -2.85 -7.20 5.39
CA ARG A 12 -2.70 -7.44 6.83
C ARG A 12 -2.85 -8.92 7.20
N LYS A 13 -4.08 -9.39 7.42
CA LYS A 13 -4.34 -10.74 7.95
C LYS A 13 -5.47 -11.47 7.25
N ASN A 14 -6.26 -10.78 6.41
CA ASN A 14 -7.42 -11.37 5.77
C ASN A 14 -7.14 -11.62 4.29
N MET A 15 -7.40 -12.85 3.87
CA MET A 15 -7.31 -13.27 2.48
C MET A 15 -8.64 -13.91 2.09
N PHE A 16 -9.16 -13.57 0.91
CA PHE A 16 -10.42 -14.08 0.37
C PHE A 16 -10.16 -14.82 -0.92
N ALA A 17 -10.77 -15.99 -1.09
CA ALA A 17 -10.70 -16.79 -2.30
C ALA A 17 -12.12 -17.12 -2.76
N PRO A 18 -12.39 -17.18 -4.08
CA PRO A 18 -13.72 -17.50 -4.61
C PRO A 18 -14.07 -18.98 -4.49
N ARG A 19 -13.09 -19.84 -4.17
CA ARG A 19 -13.27 -21.27 -3.91
C ARG A 19 -12.49 -21.68 -2.67
N GLU A 20 -12.87 -22.82 -2.11
CA GLU A 20 -12.10 -23.46 -1.06
C GLU A 20 -10.70 -23.85 -1.57
N LEU A 21 -9.68 -23.51 -0.78
CA LEU A 21 -8.29 -23.79 -1.11
C LEU A 21 -7.90 -25.17 -0.56
N PRO A 22 -7.21 -26.02 -1.34
CA PRO A 22 -6.71 -27.31 -0.86
C PRO A 22 -5.50 -27.08 0.06
N LEU A 23 -5.78 -26.82 1.35
CA LEU A 23 -4.78 -26.56 2.38
C LEU A 23 -4.22 -27.85 3.02
N GLY A 24 -4.84 -29.02 2.77
CA GLY A 24 -4.36 -30.33 3.23
C GLY A 24 -4.10 -31.32 2.09
N PRO A 25 -3.37 -32.42 2.36
CA PRO A 25 -3.16 -33.53 1.40
C PRO A 25 -4.48 -34.10 0.84
N ASP A 26 -5.54 -34.11 1.68
CA ASP A 26 -6.87 -34.65 1.33
C ASP A 26 -7.98 -33.57 1.29
N GLY A 27 -7.62 -32.28 1.27
CA GLY A 27 -8.60 -31.18 1.35
C GLY A 27 -9.31 -31.01 2.70
N SER A 28 -9.02 -31.87 3.69
CA SER A 28 -9.66 -31.90 5.02
C SER A 28 -9.00 -30.99 6.06
N ARG A 29 -7.74 -30.55 5.84
CA ARG A 29 -7.08 -29.61 6.75
C ARG A 29 -7.42 -28.19 6.40
N GLU A 30 -7.94 -27.47 7.38
CA GLU A 30 -8.23 -26.04 7.32
C GLU A 30 -6.96 -25.17 7.42
N VAL A 31 -5.77 -25.75 7.61
CA VAL A 31 -4.52 -25.03 7.86
C VAL A 31 -3.37 -25.56 7.01
N ARG A 32 -2.58 -24.64 6.42
CA ARG A 32 -1.32 -24.95 5.72
C ARG A 32 -0.24 -23.92 6.01
N ASP A 33 0.97 -24.42 6.22
CA ASP A 33 2.17 -23.59 6.38
C ASP A 33 2.95 -23.54 5.05
N PHE A 34 3.45 -22.36 4.70
CA PHE A 34 4.23 -22.06 3.51
C PHE A 34 5.52 -21.34 3.91
N ASP A 35 6.63 -21.77 3.34
CA ASP A 35 7.90 -21.07 3.45
C ASP A 35 8.12 -20.26 2.17
N VAL A 36 8.08 -18.93 2.30
CA VAL A 36 8.22 -17.99 1.18
C VAL A 36 9.58 -17.31 1.24
N ASN A 37 10.36 -17.51 0.18
CA ASN A 37 11.65 -16.84 0.03
C ASN A 37 11.41 -15.48 -0.65
N LEU A 38 11.54 -14.39 0.13
CA LEU A 38 11.61 -13.05 -0.44
C LEU A 38 13.08 -12.80 -0.80
N SER A 39 13.52 -13.33 -1.94
CA SER A 39 14.78 -12.91 -2.57
C SER A 39 14.48 -11.72 -3.46
N ASP A 40 15.09 -10.60 -3.15
CA ASP A 40 14.72 -9.28 -3.63
C ASP A 40 14.76 -9.04 -5.14
N ALA A 41 13.58 -8.76 -5.70
CA ALA A 41 13.45 -7.81 -6.81
C ALA A 41 13.29 -6.36 -6.31
N THR A 42 13.11 -6.13 -4.99
CA THR A 42 12.75 -4.83 -4.40
C THR A 42 13.81 -4.20 -3.49
N THR A 43 14.75 -4.96 -2.92
CA THR A 43 15.91 -4.40 -2.18
C THR A 43 17.06 -4.03 -3.13
N ARG A 44 16.76 -3.25 -4.18
CA ARG A 44 17.78 -2.49 -4.93
C ARG A 44 17.92 -1.05 -4.45
N GLY A 45 17.22 -0.66 -3.38
CA GLY A 45 17.12 0.73 -2.93
C GLY A 45 17.28 0.98 -1.43
N SER A 46 17.87 0.06 -0.68
CA SER A 46 18.26 0.31 0.72
C SER A 46 19.78 0.43 0.82
N PRO A 47 20.37 1.63 0.64
CA PRO A 47 21.77 1.86 0.98
C PRO A 47 21.90 1.86 2.51
N GLY A 48 22.07 0.68 3.11
CA GLY A 48 22.28 0.54 4.56
C GLY A 48 22.23 -0.87 5.13
N GLU A 49 21.61 -1.85 4.46
CA GLU A 49 21.53 -3.24 4.95
C GLU A 49 22.43 -4.22 4.16
N ASN A 50 23.60 -3.75 3.71
CA ASN A 50 24.70 -4.64 3.35
C ASN A 50 25.47 -5.08 4.60
N THR A 51 24.79 -5.78 5.52
CA THR A 51 25.48 -6.67 6.47
C THR A 51 25.55 -8.04 5.83
N GLY A 52 26.77 -8.49 5.53
CA GLY A 52 27.03 -9.70 4.76
C GLY A 52 26.36 -10.98 5.25
N GLY A 53 26.24 -11.95 4.34
CA GLY A 53 26.12 -13.37 4.65
C GLY A 53 24.73 -13.90 5.03
N ARG A 54 23.67 -13.09 5.10
CA ARG A 54 22.33 -13.62 5.29
C ARG A 54 21.73 -14.07 3.96
N GLY A 55 21.57 -15.39 3.80
CA GLY A 55 20.81 -15.99 2.70
C GLY A 55 19.38 -15.44 2.62
N PRO A 56 18.64 -15.74 1.54
CA PRO A 56 17.32 -15.16 1.28
C PRO A 56 16.42 -15.33 2.51
N LYS A 57 15.81 -14.23 2.95
CA LYS A 57 14.99 -14.23 4.15
C LYS A 57 13.75 -15.08 3.88
N VAL A 58 13.66 -16.20 4.60
CA VAL A 58 12.52 -17.11 4.54
C VAL A 58 11.43 -16.63 5.48
N TYR A 59 10.24 -16.39 4.94
CA TYR A 59 9.05 -15.98 5.68
C TYR A 59 8.12 -17.17 5.81
N LYS A 60 7.80 -17.56 7.05
CA LYS A 60 6.81 -18.61 7.31
C LYS A 60 5.41 -18.00 7.34
N ILE A 61 4.56 -18.41 6.42
CA ILE A 61 3.17 -17.96 6.29
C ILE A 61 2.25 -19.12 6.61
N ARG A 62 1.36 -18.94 7.57
CA ARG A 62 0.28 -19.88 7.89
C ARG A 62 -1.03 -19.37 7.33
N LEU A 63 -1.68 -20.18 6.51
CA LEU A 63 -3.05 -19.92 6.05
C LEU A 63 -4.00 -20.83 6.82
N THR A 64 -5.04 -20.23 7.40
CA THR A 64 -6.12 -20.92 8.11
C THR A 64 -7.46 -20.52 7.51
N LYS A 65 -8.29 -21.48 7.11
CA LYS A 65 -9.69 -21.24 6.74
C LYS A 65 -10.45 -20.84 8.01
N VAL A 66 -11.10 -19.68 7.98
CA VAL A 66 -11.79 -19.12 9.16
C VAL A 66 -13.31 -19.03 9.00
N ALA A 67 -13.80 -18.84 7.78
CA ALA A 67 -15.22 -18.70 7.49
C ALA A 67 -15.52 -18.95 6.02
N ILE A 68 -16.77 -19.32 5.73
CA ILE A 68 -17.36 -19.26 4.38
C ILE A 68 -18.30 -18.07 4.36
N ILE A 69 -18.16 -17.21 3.36
CA ILE A 69 -18.96 -15.99 3.22
C ILE A 69 -19.97 -16.23 2.11
N ASP A 70 -21.26 -16.17 2.45
CA ASP A 70 -22.34 -16.18 1.47
C ASP A 70 -22.51 -14.77 0.89
N PRO A 71 -22.28 -14.54 -0.42
CA PRO A 71 -22.47 -13.23 -1.03
C PRO A 71 -23.96 -12.84 -1.21
N GLU A 72 -24.91 -13.78 -1.16
CA GLU A 72 -26.33 -13.49 -1.34
C GLU A 72 -26.90 -12.61 -0.22
N VAL A 73 -26.26 -12.61 0.96
CA VAL A 73 -26.63 -11.73 2.07
C VAL A 73 -26.57 -10.24 1.68
N LEU A 74 -25.73 -9.87 0.72
CA LEU A 74 -25.63 -8.49 0.21
C LEU A 74 -26.81 -8.12 -0.70
N GLN A 75 -27.43 -9.10 -1.37
CA GLN A 75 -28.60 -8.87 -2.22
C GLN A 75 -29.89 -8.75 -1.38
N ARG A 76 -29.95 -9.46 -0.26
CA ARG A 76 -31.08 -9.44 0.69
C ARG A 76 -31.06 -8.23 1.63
N LEU A 77 -30.10 -7.33 1.44
CA LEU A 77 -29.93 -6.12 2.23
C LEU A 77 -31.12 -5.17 2.03
N GLY A 78 -31.85 -4.94 3.12
CA GLY A 78 -33.12 -4.20 3.13
C GLY A 78 -34.30 -5.01 3.68
N GLN A 79 -34.19 -6.35 3.71
CA GLN A 79 -35.20 -7.23 4.30
C GLN A 79 -34.76 -7.86 5.65
N GLN A 80 -33.45 -7.93 5.91
CA GLN A 80 -32.88 -8.47 7.15
C GLN A 80 -31.94 -7.45 7.82
N SER A 81 -31.89 -7.55 9.15
CA SER A 81 -31.12 -6.70 10.08
C SER A 81 -29.62 -6.66 9.79
N HIS A 82 -28.94 -5.65 10.32
CA HIS A 82 -27.49 -5.40 10.26
C HIS A 82 -26.68 -6.52 10.95
N ASP A 83 -26.58 -7.69 10.32
CA ASP A 83 -25.82 -8.82 10.84
C ASP A 83 -24.33 -8.70 10.50
N ASN A 84 -23.46 -9.18 11.40
CA ASN A 84 -22.00 -9.23 11.22
C ASN A 84 -21.58 -9.93 9.90
N THR A 85 -22.42 -10.85 9.39
CA THR A 85 -22.22 -11.54 8.12
C THR A 85 -22.22 -10.57 6.93
N VAL A 86 -23.11 -9.58 6.94
CA VAL A 86 -23.19 -8.52 5.91
C VAL A 86 -21.93 -7.67 5.92
N LEU A 87 -21.45 -7.28 7.10
CA LEU A 87 -20.22 -6.50 7.24
C LEU A 87 -19.00 -7.28 6.73
N THR A 88 -18.96 -8.59 7.00
CA THR A 88 -17.89 -9.48 6.53
C THR A 88 -17.91 -9.60 5.01
N ALA A 89 -19.09 -9.82 4.41
CA ALA A 89 -19.27 -9.88 2.96
C ALA A 89 -18.91 -8.55 2.29
N LEU A 90 -19.35 -7.43 2.85
CA LEU A 90 -19.02 -6.09 2.35
C LEU A 90 -17.50 -5.81 2.44
N THR A 91 -16.85 -6.29 3.50
CA THR A 91 -15.39 -6.19 3.65
C THR A 91 -14.67 -6.98 2.58
N ALA A 92 -15.11 -8.21 2.30
CA ALA A 92 -14.56 -9.05 1.23
C ALA A 92 -14.67 -8.36 -0.13
N VAL A 93 -15.86 -7.83 -0.48
CA VAL A 93 -16.07 -7.09 -1.73
C VAL A 93 -15.15 -5.87 -1.82
N ASN A 94 -15.03 -5.09 -0.74
CA ASN A 94 -14.14 -3.94 -0.73
C ASN A 94 -12.66 -4.32 -0.90
N VAL A 95 -12.22 -5.48 -0.40
CA VAL A 95 -10.86 -5.99 -0.62
C VAL A 95 -10.65 -6.39 -2.07
N VAL A 96 -11.62 -7.12 -2.66
CA VAL A 96 -11.58 -7.51 -4.08
C VAL A 96 -11.43 -6.29 -4.98
N THR A 97 -12.27 -5.26 -4.80
CA THR A 97 -12.25 -4.07 -5.67
C THR A 97 -10.95 -3.27 -5.57
N ARG A 98 -10.23 -3.36 -4.45
CA ARG A 98 -9.02 -2.57 -4.20
C ARG A 98 -7.70 -3.35 -4.32
N THR A 99 -7.73 -4.60 -4.77
CA THR A 99 -6.52 -5.44 -4.74
C THR A 99 -5.43 -4.96 -5.70
N GLU A 100 -5.81 -4.47 -6.88
CA GLU A 100 -4.85 -4.12 -7.94
C GLU A 100 -4.10 -2.79 -7.70
N PRO A 101 -4.76 -1.66 -7.34
CA PRO A 101 -4.07 -0.38 -7.28
C PRO A 101 -2.89 -0.29 -6.29
N PRO A 102 -2.97 -0.86 -5.07
CA PRO A 102 -1.85 -0.89 -4.11
C PRO A 102 -0.59 -1.58 -4.62
N MET A 103 -0.71 -2.49 -5.60
CA MET A 103 0.45 -3.16 -6.20
C MET A 103 1.18 -2.28 -7.23
N LYS A 104 0.52 -1.23 -7.74
CA LYS A 104 1.04 -0.37 -8.81
C LYS A 104 1.34 1.06 -8.37
N TYR A 105 0.60 1.56 -7.38
CA TYR A 105 0.59 2.97 -7.02
C TYR A 105 0.73 3.15 -5.51
N PRO A 106 1.31 4.29 -5.06
CA PRO A 106 1.18 4.72 -3.68
C PRO A 106 -0.29 4.78 -3.28
N PHE A 107 -0.60 4.32 -2.08
CA PHE A 107 -1.98 4.22 -1.60
C PHE A 107 -2.07 4.57 -0.12
N ASP A 108 -3.26 5.03 0.28
CA ASP A 108 -3.65 5.26 1.66
C ASP A 108 -5.02 4.64 1.91
N VAL A 109 -5.11 3.59 2.71
CA VAL A 109 -6.29 2.79 3.14
C VAL A 109 -7.38 2.50 2.07
N ARG A 110 -8.01 3.53 1.50
CA ARG A 110 -9.08 3.49 0.49
C ARG A 110 -8.81 4.33 -0.76
N SER A 111 -7.70 5.07 -0.80
CA SER A 111 -7.29 5.92 -1.92
C SER A 111 -6.00 5.41 -2.52
N PHE A 112 -5.81 5.63 -3.83
CA PHE A 112 -4.54 5.41 -4.51
C PHE A 112 -4.19 6.62 -5.37
N PHE A 113 -2.91 6.91 -5.56
CA PHE A 113 -2.41 8.13 -6.18
C PHE A 113 -1.61 7.81 -7.44
N THR A 114 -1.95 8.44 -8.56
CA THR A 114 -1.31 8.18 -9.84
C THR A 114 -0.39 9.33 -10.23
N ASP A 115 0.70 9.02 -10.91
CA ASP A 115 1.69 9.97 -11.46
C ASP A 115 1.22 10.67 -12.76
N ARG A 116 0.03 10.33 -13.25
CA ARG A 116 -0.53 10.87 -14.50
C ARG A 116 -0.90 12.34 -14.43
N GLU A 117 -1.40 12.77 -13.28
CA GLU A 117 -1.85 14.14 -13.06
C GLU A 117 -1.16 14.67 -11.81
N THR A 118 -0.05 15.37 -12.04
CA THR A 118 0.77 15.93 -10.98
C THR A 118 0.85 17.44 -11.09
N ARG A 119 1.03 18.10 -9.95
CA ARG A 119 1.24 19.54 -9.87
C ARG A 119 2.31 19.86 -8.85
N ASP A 120 3.39 20.46 -9.33
CA ASP A 120 4.45 21.02 -8.50
C ASP A 120 3.90 22.19 -7.68
N ILE A 121 4.15 22.16 -6.37
CA ILE A 121 3.77 23.22 -5.41
C ILE A 121 4.99 23.91 -4.81
N GLY A 122 6.21 23.53 -5.23
CA GLY A 122 7.47 24.04 -4.73
C GLY A 122 7.90 23.40 -3.40
N GLY A 123 9.07 23.80 -2.92
CA GLY A 123 9.62 23.32 -1.65
C GLY A 123 9.98 21.83 -1.66
N GLY A 124 10.20 21.24 -2.84
CA GLY A 124 10.48 19.81 -2.97
C GLY A 124 9.23 18.92 -2.92
N LEU A 125 8.02 19.48 -3.02
CA LEU A 125 6.77 18.74 -2.92
C LEU A 125 5.98 18.81 -4.23
N VAL A 126 5.32 17.70 -4.55
CA VAL A 126 4.44 17.58 -5.71
C VAL A 126 3.12 16.97 -5.28
N LEU A 127 2.02 17.52 -5.77
CA LEU A 127 0.69 16.97 -5.60
C LEU A 127 0.43 15.92 -6.67
N TRP A 128 -0.10 14.77 -6.26
CA TRP A 128 -0.55 13.71 -7.16
C TRP A 128 -2.07 13.59 -7.02
N ARG A 129 -2.79 13.55 -8.14
CA ARG A 129 -4.21 13.19 -8.10
C ARG A 129 -4.32 11.71 -7.71
N GLY A 130 -5.25 11.44 -6.80
CA GLY A 130 -5.66 10.10 -6.44
C GLY A 130 -7.16 9.90 -6.56
N TYR A 131 -7.56 8.67 -6.28
CA TYR A 131 -8.93 8.21 -6.39
C TYR A 131 -9.28 7.43 -5.13
N PHE A 132 -10.27 7.94 -4.40
CA PHE A 132 -10.90 7.22 -3.31
C PHE A 132 -11.90 6.24 -3.88
N GLN A 133 -11.89 4.99 -3.39
CA GLN A 133 -12.83 3.95 -3.79
C GLN A 133 -13.43 3.23 -2.58
N LEU A 134 -14.75 3.05 -2.60
CA LEU A 134 -15.45 2.29 -1.57
C LEU A 134 -16.76 1.71 -2.12
N VAL A 135 -16.98 0.42 -1.92
CA VAL A 135 -18.28 -0.19 -2.17
C VAL A 135 -19.17 -0.02 -0.93
N ARG A 136 -20.37 0.50 -1.16
CA ARG A 136 -21.42 0.65 -0.15
C ARG A 136 -22.64 -0.19 -0.51
N PRO A 137 -23.31 -0.78 0.48
CA PRO A 137 -24.54 -1.50 0.25
C PRO A 137 -25.71 -0.51 0.14
N ALA A 138 -26.65 -0.79 -0.75
CA ALA A 138 -27.91 -0.06 -0.93
C ALA A 138 -29.06 -1.07 -1.10
N ILE A 139 -30.30 -0.61 -0.97
CA ILE A 139 -31.47 -1.50 -1.10
C ILE A 139 -31.46 -2.14 -2.49
N GLY A 140 -31.34 -3.47 -2.52
CA GLY A 140 -31.34 -4.29 -3.74
C GLY A 140 -30.11 -4.15 -4.65
N ARG A 141 -29.05 -3.43 -4.25
CA ARG A 141 -27.84 -3.25 -5.08
C ARG A 141 -26.61 -2.83 -4.29
N LEU A 142 -25.43 -3.00 -4.87
CA LEU A 142 -24.17 -2.42 -4.38
C LEU A 142 -23.83 -1.17 -5.20
N LEU A 143 -23.29 -0.15 -4.53
CA LEU A 143 -22.85 1.09 -5.15
C LEU A 143 -21.34 1.24 -4.95
N ALA A 144 -20.60 1.37 -6.04
CA ALA A 144 -19.20 1.76 -6.00
C ALA A 144 -19.11 3.29 -5.94
N ASN A 145 -18.65 3.82 -4.81
CA ASN A 145 -18.36 5.24 -4.65
C ASN A 145 -16.91 5.52 -5.08
N VAL A 146 -16.74 6.44 -6.03
CA VAL A 146 -15.44 6.89 -6.52
C VAL A 146 -15.38 8.40 -6.38
N ASP A 147 -14.35 8.91 -5.72
CA ASP A 147 -14.14 10.35 -5.54
C ASP A 147 -12.68 10.73 -5.80
N ILE A 148 -12.45 12.00 -6.12
CA ILE A 148 -11.12 12.54 -6.35
C ILE A 148 -10.47 12.82 -5.00
N SER A 149 -9.24 12.36 -4.84
CA SER A 149 -8.37 12.73 -3.73
C SER A 149 -7.08 13.37 -4.25
N THR A 150 -6.32 13.98 -3.36
CA THR A 150 -5.01 14.55 -3.70
C THR A 150 -4.03 14.18 -2.61
N GLY A 151 -2.90 13.61 -3.00
CA GLY A 151 -1.81 13.23 -2.10
C GLY A 151 -0.61 14.12 -2.32
N THR A 152 0.10 14.46 -1.25
CA THR A 152 1.37 15.18 -1.33
C THR A 152 2.51 14.18 -1.32
N MET A 153 3.36 14.24 -2.34
CA MET A 153 4.54 13.40 -2.49
C MET A 153 5.81 14.26 -2.47
N TYR A 154 6.94 13.67 -2.11
CA TYR A 154 8.25 14.28 -2.40
C TYR A 154 8.48 14.26 -3.91
N LYS A 155 9.12 15.30 -4.43
CA LYS A 155 9.54 15.31 -5.82
C LYS A 155 10.53 14.17 -6.10
N PRO A 156 10.42 13.50 -7.26
CA PRO A 156 11.32 12.42 -7.66
C PRO A 156 12.66 12.96 -8.19
N ASP A 157 13.26 13.92 -7.50
CA ASP A 157 14.50 14.60 -7.87
C ASP A 157 15.68 14.12 -7.00
N PRO A 158 16.94 14.36 -7.41
CA PRO A 158 18.09 14.11 -6.56
C PRO A 158 17.92 14.73 -5.18
N LEU A 159 18.31 14.01 -4.12
CA LEU A 159 18.10 14.46 -2.74
C LEU A 159 18.66 15.86 -2.47
N LEU A 160 19.80 16.19 -3.08
CA LEU A 160 20.42 17.51 -2.93
C LEU A 160 19.54 18.60 -3.55
N ASP A 161 19.01 18.38 -4.75
CA ASP A 161 18.11 19.31 -5.43
C ASP A 161 16.80 19.48 -4.65
N LEU A 162 16.25 18.38 -4.14
CA LEU A 162 15.08 18.39 -3.26
C LEU A 162 15.30 19.26 -2.01
N CYS A 163 16.47 19.11 -1.37
CA CYS A 163 16.83 19.89 -0.19
C CYS A 163 17.05 21.38 -0.52
N LEU A 164 17.68 21.69 -1.66
CA LEU A 164 17.88 23.06 -2.13
C LEU A 164 16.55 23.73 -2.47
N GLU A 165 15.63 22.99 -3.08
CA GLU A 165 14.28 23.49 -3.37
C GLU A 165 13.50 23.77 -2.09
N PHE A 166 13.57 22.88 -1.10
CA PHE A 166 12.99 23.11 0.22
C PHE A 166 13.56 24.35 0.94
N LEU A 167 14.86 24.62 0.77
CA LEU A 167 15.50 25.84 1.28
C LEU A 167 15.19 27.10 0.44
N GLY A 168 14.50 26.97 -0.70
CA GLY A 168 14.20 28.08 -1.60
C GLY A 168 15.43 28.57 -2.40
N ARG A 169 16.44 27.72 -2.58
CA ARG A 169 17.71 28.06 -3.24
C ARG A 169 18.10 27.02 -4.31
N PRO A 170 17.23 26.77 -5.31
CA PRO A 170 17.50 25.77 -6.34
C PRO A 170 18.83 26.06 -7.08
N GLY A 171 19.60 25.00 -7.37
CA GLY A 171 20.89 25.10 -8.07
C GLY A 171 22.08 25.57 -7.22
N GLN A 172 21.88 26.05 -5.98
CA GLN A 172 22.95 26.57 -5.13
C GLN A 172 23.61 25.49 -4.25
N HIS A 173 24.13 24.44 -4.89
CA HIS A 173 24.76 23.26 -4.27
C HIS A 173 25.83 23.60 -3.22
N ASN A 174 26.56 24.71 -3.39
CA ASN A 174 27.61 25.15 -2.48
C ASN A 174 27.10 25.44 -1.05
N ILE A 175 25.80 25.62 -0.84
CA ILE A 175 25.21 25.90 0.48
C ILE A 175 25.14 24.65 1.36
N LEU A 176 25.03 23.47 0.75
CA LEU A 176 25.02 22.19 1.47
C LEU A 176 26.44 21.68 1.77
N SER A 177 27.48 22.41 1.33
CA SER A 177 28.88 22.01 1.52
C SER A 177 29.28 22.15 2.99
N PRO A 178 29.93 21.13 3.60
CA PRO A 178 30.45 21.23 4.97
C PRO A 178 31.45 22.36 5.20
N ARG A 179 32.05 22.91 4.12
CA ARG A 179 32.99 24.03 4.19
C ARG A 179 32.32 25.39 4.35
N ARG A 180 31.01 25.47 4.10
CA ARG A 180 30.18 26.63 4.37
C ARG A 180 29.38 26.31 5.62
N ASP A 181 29.54 27.11 6.67
CA ASP A 181 28.73 26.98 7.87
C ASP A 181 27.27 27.27 7.51
N MET A 182 26.48 26.21 7.33
CA MET A 182 25.02 26.33 7.23
C MET A 182 24.50 26.77 8.60
N PRO A 183 23.64 27.81 8.67
CA PRO A 183 23.02 28.19 9.93
C PRO A 183 22.29 27.00 10.57
N ASP A 184 22.46 26.82 11.88
CA ASP A 184 21.87 25.67 12.60
C ASP A 184 20.35 25.56 12.41
N TRP A 185 19.66 26.69 12.24
CA TRP A 185 18.21 26.69 12.00
C TRP A 185 17.84 26.10 10.62
N GLU A 186 18.64 26.30 9.58
CA GLU A 186 18.42 25.68 8.25
C GLU A 186 18.66 24.17 8.32
N ARG A 187 19.70 23.76 9.06
CA ARG A 187 20.01 22.35 9.31
C ARG A 187 18.87 21.64 10.04
N ILE A 188 18.32 22.25 11.10
CA ILE A 188 17.19 21.69 11.85
C ILE A 188 15.94 21.57 10.97
N ARG A 189 15.69 22.55 10.08
CA ARG A 189 14.58 22.48 9.13
C ARG A 189 14.74 21.32 8.15
N LEU A 190 15.93 21.14 7.57
CA LEU A 190 16.21 20.01 6.69
C LEU A 190 16.07 18.67 7.41
N GLN A 191 16.60 18.57 8.63
CA GLN A 191 16.49 17.36 9.45
C GLN A 191 15.03 16.95 9.73
N ARG A 192 14.10 17.91 9.79
CA ARG A 192 12.67 17.65 9.94
C ARG A 192 11.96 17.33 8.62
N PHE A 193 12.53 17.74 7.49
CA PHE A 193 11.94 17.56 6.16
C PHE A 193 12.30 16.21 5.52
N ILE A 194 13.52 15.72 5.73
CA ILE A 194 14.00 14.47 5.12
C ILE A 194 13.73 13.14 5.88
N PRO A 195 13.16 13.09 7.11
CA PRO A 195 13.04 11.83 7.83
C PRO A 195 12.05 10.89 7.14
N GLY A 196 12.47 9.64 6.93
CA GLY A 196 11.63 8.59 6.33
C GLY A 196 11.63 8.57 4.79
N ILE A 197 12.37 9.47 4.13
CA ILE A 197 12.59 9.41 2.68
C ILE A 197 13.46 8.19 2.37
N ARG A 198 13.03 7.37 1.41
CA ARG A 198 13.85 6.29 0.84
C ARG A 198 14.64 6.85 -0.34
N ILE A 199 15.95 6.65 -0.31
CA ILE A 199 16.88 7.11 -1.36
C ILE A 199 17.34 5.85 -2.11
N MET A 200 17.13 5.84 -3.43
CA MET A 200 17.50 4.72 -4.31
C MET A 200 18.73 5.07 -5.14
#